data_AF-T0HUQ5-F1
#
_entry.id   AF-T0HUQ5-F1
#
_cell.length_a   1.000
_cell.length_b   1.000
_cell.length_c   1.000
_cell.angle_alpha   90.00
_cell.angle_beta   90.00
_cell.angle_gamma   90.00
#
_symmetry.space_group_name_H-M   'P 1'
#
loop_
_entity.id
_entity.type
_entity.pdbx_description
1 polymer ?
#
loop_
_entity_poly.entity_id
_entity_poly.type
_entity_poly.pdbx_seq_one_letter_code
_entity_poly.pdbx_strand_id
1 'polypeptide(L)'
;MTPIERGMQALAASLGSGNPDALDGAAREKLAAAARAVLEALREPDELMMESGAEIVRHVGNGESEEAYRNDAANTWRFMIAAALAQD
;
A
#
# COMPACT_ATOMS: atom_id res chain seq x y z
N MET A 1 -2.15 8.19 12.24
CA MET A 1 -1.14 8.25 11.19
C MET A 1 -1.62 7.42 10.00
N THR A 2 -1.96 8.06 8.88
CA THR A 2 -2.43 7.42 7.64
C THR A 2 -1.29 6.65 6.95
N PRO A 3 -1.57 5.75 5.99
CA PRO A 3 -0.54 5.12 5.18
C PRO A 3 0.38 6.13 4.47
N ILE A 4 -0.16 7.26 4.01
CA ILE A 4 0.63 8.35 3.40
C ILE A 4 1.59 8.97 4.42
N GLU A 5 1.12 9.31 5.61
CA GLU A 5 1.96 9.88 6.67
C GLU A 5 3.09 8.91 7.09
N ARG A 6 2.79 7.60 7.17
CA ARG A 6 3.83 6.57 7.40
C ARG A 6 4.83 6.50 6.26
N GLY A 7 4.38 6.57 5.01
CA GLY A 7 5.25 6.60 3.83
C GLY A 7 6.14 7.83 3.81
N MET A 8 5.60 9.01 4.13
CA MET A 8 6.36 10.25 4.26
C MET A 8 7.45 10.13 5.33
N GLN A 9 7.12 9.59 6.50
CA GLN A 9 8.09 9.37 7.58
C GLN A 9 9.23 8.43 7.14
N ALA A 10 8.90 7.33 6.47
CA ALA A 10 9.90 6.38 5.96
C ALA A 10 10.80 7.02 4.90
N LEU A 11 10.23 7.80 3.99
CA LEU A 11 10.98 8.52 2.94
C LEU A 11 11.87 9.62 3.53
N ALA A 12 11.39 10.39 4.50
CA ALA A 12 12.18 11.41 5.19
C ALA A 12 13.40 10.78 5.89
N ALA A 13 13.18 9.66 6.58
CA ALA A 13 14.23 8.92 7.27
C ALA A 13 15.28 8.37 6.28
N SER A 14 14.86 7.79 5.15
CA SER A 14 15.77 7.20 4.17
C SER A 14 16.58 8.25 3.40
N LEU A 15 16.03 9.45 3.18
CA LEU A 15 16.68 10.57 2.51
C LEU A 15 17.55 11.42 3.46
N GLY A 16 17.69 11.02 4.74
CA GLY A 16 18.48 11.76 5.72
C GLY A 16 17.88 13.12 6.08
N SER A 17 16.60 13.34 5.82
CA SER A 17 15.91 14.63 5.99
C SER A 17 15.60 14.98 7.45
N GLY A 18 16.10 14.21 8.42
CA GLY A 18 15.93 14.48 9.85
C GLY A 18 14.48 14.36 10.34
N ASN A 19 14.17 15.04 11.45
CA ASN A 19 12.86 15.00 12.11
C ASN A 19 11.74 15.43 11.13
N PRO A 20 10.73 14.58 10.85
CA PRO A 20 9.59 14.92 9.99
C PRO A 20 8.87 16.22 10.37
N ASP A 21 8.90 16.58 11.67
CA ASP A 21 8.29 17.81 12.19
C ASP A 21 9.05 19.09 11.81
N ALA A 22 10.29 18.96 11.32
CA ALA A 22 11.13 20.07 10.87
C ALA A 22 11.05 20.31 9.35
N LEU A 23 10.25 19.52 8.62
CA LEU A 23 10.08 19.70 7.18
C LEU A 23 9.25 20.95 6.90
N ASP A 24 9.72 21.77 5.96
CA ASP A 24 8.90 22.86 5.43
C ASP A 24 7.72 22.32 4.59
N GLY A 25 6.77 23.20 4.27
CA GLY A 25 5.56 22.82 3.52
C GLY A 25 5.87 22.17 2.16
N ALA A 26 6.89 22.66 1.45
CA ALA A 26 7.25 22.15 0.13
C ALA A 26 7.88 20.74 0.20
N ALA A 27 8.76 20.50 1.19
CA ALA A 27 9.33 19.20 1.45
C ALA A 27 8.25 18.20 1.87
N ARG A 28 7.29 18.63 2.69
CA ARG A 28 6.15 17.82 3.12
C ARG A 28 5.27 17.40 1.93
N GLU A 29 4.92 18.33 1.04
CA GLU A 29 4.16 18.04 -0.17
C GLU A 29 4.90 17.06 -1.10
N LYS A 30 6.21 17.27 -1.30
CA LYS A 30 7.02 16.38 -2.14
C LYS A 30 7.06 14.96 -1.60
N LEU A 31 7.21 14.79 -0.29
CA LEU A 31 7.20 13.47 0.35
C LEU A 31 5.82 12.82 0.30
N ALA A 32 4.75 13.60 0.46
CA ALA A 32 3.38 13.09 0.33
C ALA A 32 3.13 12.57 -1.09
N ALA A 33 3.53 13.34 -2.11
CA ALA A 33 3.43 12.94 -3.51
C ALA A 33 4.25 11.66 -3.78
N ALA A 34 5.48 11.57 -3.25
CA ALA A 34 6.31 10.38 -3.38
C ALA A 34 5.69 9.14 -2.70
N ALA A 35 5.13 9.29 -1.49
CA ALA A 35 4.43 8.21 -0.80
C ALA A 35 3.19 7.72 -1.59
N ARG A 36 2.40 8.66 -2.14
CA ARG A 36 1.27 8.34 -3.03
C ARG A 36 1.72 7.57 -4.27
N ALA A 37 2.80 8.02 -4.93
CA ALA A 37 3.34 7.36 -6.11
C ALA A 37 3.79 5.92 -5.85
N VAL A 38 4.43 5.66 -4.69
CA VAL A 38 4.84 4.30 -4.31
C VAL A 38 3.62 3.40 -4.07
N LEU A 39 2.60 3.89 -3.36
CA LEU A 39 1.37 3.10 -3.14
C LEU A 39 0.63 2.83 -4.45
N GLU A 40 0.56 3.81 -5.36
CA GLU A 40 -0.04 3.61 -6.69
C GLU A 40 0.73 2.56 -7.49
N ALA A 41 2.07 2.56 -7.43
CA ALA A 41 2.90 1.55 -8.09
C ALA A 41 2.68 0.14 -7.51
N LEU A 42 2.39 0.05 -6.21
CA LEU A 42 2.06 -1.20 -5.53
C LEU A 42 0.59 -1.61 -5.68
N ARG A 43 -0.26 -0.81 -6.34
CA ARG A 43 -1.70 -1.10 -6.43
C ARG A 43 -1.99 -2.42 -7.14
N GLU A 44 -1.18 -2.76 -8.13
CA GLU A 44 -1.26 -4.04 -8.81
C GLU A 44 -0.34 -5.06 -8.12
N PRO A 45 -0.89 -6.12 -7.51
CA PRO A 45 -0.08 -7.14 -6.87
C PRO A 45 0.60 -8.02 -7.92
N ASP A 46 1.79 -8.51 -7.61
CA ASP A 46 2.43 -9.55 -8.41
C ASP A 46 1.89 -10.95 -8.06
N GLU A 47 2.37 -11.97 -8.78
CA GLU A 47 1.94 -13.35 -8.60
C GLU A 47 2.16 -13.86 -7.17
N LEU A 48 3.32 -13.57 -6.56
CA LEU A 48 3.63 -14.02 -5.20
C LEU A 48 2.74 -13.34 -4.15
N MET A 49 2.40 -12.08 -4.35
CA MET A 49 1.44 -11.36 -3.51
C MET A 49 0.04 -11.96 -3.63
N MET A 50 -0.38 -12.30 -4.86
CA MET A 50 -1.68 -12.95 -5.10
C MET A 50 -1.75 -14.33 -4.43
N GLU A 51 -0.72 -15.14 -4.57
CA GLU A 51 -0.62 -16.46 -3.93
C GLU A 51 -0.65 -16.35 -2.41
N SER A 52 0.13 -15.43 -1.84
CA SER A 52 0.17 -15.21 -0.39
C SER A 52 -1.19 -14.79 0.17
N GLY A 53 -1.93 -13.95 -0.55
CA GLY A 53 -3.27 -13.55 -0.14
C GLY A 53 -4.31 -14.67 -0.33
N ALA A 54 -4.16 -15.50 -1.37
CA ALA A 54 -5.06 -16.61 -1.65
C ALA A 54 -5.09 -17.63 -0.49
N GLU A 55 -3.96 -17.88 0.17
CA GLU A 55 -3.87 -18.72 1.37
C GLU A 55 -4.88 -18.30 2.46
N ILE A 56 -5.05 -16.99 2.65
CA ILE A 56 -5.99 -16.45 3.64
C ILE A 56 -7.43 -16.62 3.16
N VAL A 57 -7.71 -16.34 1.88
CA VAL A 57 -9.07 -16.45 1.32
C VAL A 57 -9.58 -17.89 1.39
N ARG A 58 -8.72 -18.88 1.07
CA ARG A 58 -9.03 -20.32 1.21
C ARG A 58 -9.46 -20.72 2.62
N HIS A 59 -8.98 -20.02 3.64
CA HIS A 59 -9.35 -20.31 5.03
C HIS A 59 -10.74 -19.78 5.41
N VAL A 60 -11.22 -18.74 4.71
CA VAL A 60 -12.51 -18.07 5.00
C VAL A 60 -13.67 -18.73 4.26
N GLY A 61 -13.44 -19.25 3.05
CA GLY A 61 -14.45 -19.91 2.23
C GLY A 61 -13.88 -21.14 1.52
N ASN A 62 -14.65 -22.22 1.48
CA ASN A 62 -14.27 -23.47 0.81
C ASN A 62 -15.06 -23.64 -0.50
N GLY A 63 -14.46 -24.36 -1.46
CA GLY A 63 -15.15 -24.86 -2.65
C GLY A 63 -14.94 -24.01 -3.92
N GLU A 64 -14.12 -22.97 -3.88
CA GLU A 64 -13.75 -22.21 -5.08
C GLU A 64 -12.50 -22.79 -5.77
N SER A 65 -12.23 -22.33 -6.99
CA SER A 65 -11.02 -22.70 -7.73
C SER A 65 -9.81 -21.91 -7.24
N GLU A 66 -8.60 -22.45 -7.44
CA GLU A 66 -7.34 -21.74 -7.13
C GLU A 66 -7.22 -20.38 -7.83
N GLU A 67 -7.78 -20.27 -9.04
CA GLU A 67 -7.83 -19.00 -9.77
C GLU A 67 -8.75 -17.98 -9.08
N ALA A 68 -9.91 -18.42 -8.58
CA ALA A 68 -10.85 -17.56 -7.86
C ALA A 68 -10.21 -16.99 -6.59
N TYR A 69 -9.55 -17.83 -5.77
CA TYR A 69 -8.87 -17.36 -4.56
C TYR A 69 -7.77 -16.33 -4.85
N ARG A 70 -6.96 -16.54 -5.90
CA ARG A 70 -5.94 -15.56 -6.31
C ARG A 70 -6.56 -14.24 -6.79
N ASN A 71 -7.66 -14.30 -7.53
CA ASN A 71 -8.36 -13.10 -8.00
C ASN A 71 -8.96 -12.31 -6.83
N ASP A 72 -9.55 -12.98 -5.84
CA ASP A 72 -10.09 -12.34 -4.65
C ASP A 72 -9.00 -11.71 -3.79
N ALA A 73 -7.87 -12.39 -3.63
CA ALA A 73 -6.68 -11.83 -2.99
C ALA A 73 -6.21 -10.55 -3.71
N ALA A 74 -6.12 -10.60 -5.05
CA ALA A 74 -5.70 -9.46 -5.85
C ALA A 74 -6.67 -8.26 -5.71
N ASN A 75 -7.96 -8.52 -5.77
CA ASN A 75 -8.99 -7.50 -5.64
C ASN A 75 -9.00 -6.88 -4.25
N THR A 76 -8.89 -7.71 -3.20
CA THR A 76 -8.76 -7.24 -1.81
C THR A 76 -7.58 -6.28 -1.67
N TRP A 77 -6.41 -6.64 -2.23
CA TRP A 77 -5.23 -5.79 -2.23
C TRP A 77 -5.48 -4.44 -2.92
N ARG A 78 -6.02 -4.46 -4.15
CA ARG A 78 -6.36 -3.25 -4.91
C ARG A 78 -7.30 -2.33 -4.12
N PHE A 79 -8.30 -2.89 -3.44
CA PHE A 79 -9.23 -2.12 -2.61
C PHE A 79 -8.55 -1.51 -1.38
N MET A 80 -7.66 -2.25 -0.72
CA MET A 80 -6.89 -1.72 0.42
C MET A 80 -5.98 -0.56 0.02
N ILE A 81 -5.30 -0.66 -1.13
CA ILE A 81 -4.47 0.44 -1.65
C ILE A 81 -5.33 1.64 -2.07
N ALA A 82 -6.46 1.42 -2.73
CA ALA A 82 -7.39 2.48 -3.07
C ALA A 82 -7.91 3.22 -1.81
N ALA A 83 -8.27 2.47 -0.76
CA ALA A 83 -8.68 3.03 0.52
C ALA A 83 -7.55 3.82 1.20
N ALA A 84 -6.30 3.36 1.09
CA ALA A 84 -5.14 4.07 1.62
C ALA A 84 -4.88 5.40 0.88
N LEU A 85 -5.09 5.44 -0.44
CA LEU A 85 -4.91 6.63 -1.28
C LEU A 85 -6.03 7.65 -1.14
N ALA A 86 -7.25 7.19 -0.82
CA ALA A 86 -8.44 8.03 -0.63
C ALA A 86 -8.49 8.74 0.73
N GLN A 87 -7.60 8.42 1.66
CA GLN A 87 -7.47 9.18 2.91
C GLN A 87 -6.69 10.48 2.63
N ASP A 88 -7.32 11.61 2.93
CA ASP A 88 -6.73 12.95 2.90
C ASP A 88 -5.87 13.21 4.14
#